data_AF-A0AAX1N3A5-F1
#
_entry.id   AF-A0AAX1N3A5-F1
#
_cell.length_a   1.000
_cell.length_b   1.000
_cell.length_c   1.000
_cell.angle_alpha   90.00
_cell.angle_beta   90.00
_cell.angle_gamma   90.00
#
_symmetry.space_group_name_H-M   'P 1'
#
loop_
_entity.id
_entity.type
_entity.pdbx_description
1 polymer ?
#
loop_
_entity_poly.entity_id
_entity_poly.type
_entity_poly.pdbx_seq_one_letter_code
_entity_poly.pdbx_strand_id
1 'polypeptide(L)'
;MKKLFISFLLFFGFVFASQAQNIDAETIKTVIKTEKRIFFTENMNLSLEEAGTFWALYDEYELASQELVRERTQLFKSLINDTDGITDEEATTIVDNTLEIQAKNLKLKKKYIKMMKKQLSPKTVARFVQLNELVNNFLKTQILAEMPVITQDPQ
;
A
#
# COMPACT_ATOMS: atom_id res chain seq x y z
N MET A 1 16.30 20.55 -8.79
CA MET A 1 16.09 19.69 -7.60
C MET A 1 15.06 18.56 -7.79
N LYS A 2 14.14 18.60 -8.77
CA LYS A 2 13.22 17.47 -9.04
C LYS A 2 13.86 16.26 -9.75
N LYS A 3 15.03 16.43 -10.37
CA LYS A 3 15.76 15.37 -11.08
C LYS A 3 16.71 14.57 -10.19
N LEU A 4 16.92 14.97 -8.93
CA LEU A 4 17.78 14.23 -7.99
C LEU A 4 17.05 13.08 -7.26
N PHE A 5 15.72 13.14 -7.15
CA PHE A 5 14.93 12.16 -6.39
C PHE A 5 14.85 10.78 -7.09
N ILE A 6 14.87 10.77 -8.43
CA ILE A 6 14.81 9.52 -9.22
C ILE A 6 16.15 8.78 -9.19
N SER A 7 17.28 9.48 -9.06
CA SER A 7 18.60 8.83 -8.97
C SER A 7 18.86 8.18 -7.61
N PHE A 8 18.22 8.62 -6.52
CA PHE A 8 18.40 7.99 -5.21
C PHE A 8 17.52 6.73 -5.04
N LEU A 9 16.32 6.72 -5.63
CA LEU A 9 15.42 5.54 -5.62
C LEU A 9 15.97 4.38 -6.47
N LEU A 10 16.75 4.67 -7.51
CA LEU A 10 17.37 3.65 -8.38
C LEU A 10 18.71 3.10 -7.84
N PHE A 11 19.40 3.81 -6.94
CA PHE A 11 20.70 3.35 -6.41
C PHE A 11 20.55 2.34 -5.27
N PHE A 12 19.43 2.35 -4.54
CA PHE A 12 19.16 1.34 -3.50
C PHE A 12 18.75 -0.02 -4.09
N GLY A 13 18.26 -0.07 -5.33
CA GLY A 13 17.91 -1.33 -5.99
C GLY A 13 19.11 -2.24 -6.32
N PHE A 14 20.33 -1.69 -6.44
CA PHE A 14 21.50 -2.45 -6.90
C PHE A 14 22.40 -2.96 -5.75
N VAL A 15 22.34 -2.36 -4.56
CA VAL A 15 23.16 -2.79 -3.40
C VAL A 15 22.48 -3.91 -2.59
N PHE A 16 21.15 -4.04 -2.65
CA PHE A 16 20.42 -5.08 -1.90
C PHE A 16 20.44 -6.45 -2.56
N ALA A 17 20.76 -6.53 -3.86
CA ALA A 17 20.85 -7.80 -4.57
C ALA A 17 22.02 -8.69 -4.08
N SER A 18 23.03 -8.13 -3.39
CA SER A 18 24.18 -8.89 -2.87
C SER A 18 24.11 -9.25 -1.38
N GLN A 19 23.10 -8.78 -0.63
CA GLN A 19 22.91 -9.08 0.80
C GLN A 19 21.50 -9.58 1.16
N ALA A 20 20.74 -10.07 0.18
CA ALA A 20 19.42 -10.67 0.39
C ALA A 20 19.52 -12.09 0.97
N GLN A 21 19.95 -12.21 2.23
CA GLN A 21 19.63 -13.36 3.08
C GLN A 21 18.83 -12.86 4.29
N ASN A 22 17.53 -13.16 4.27
CA ASN A 22 16.60 -13.14 5.41
C ASN A 22 16.24 -11.77 6.04
N ILE A 23 15.74 -10.80 5.26
CA ILE A 23 14.93 -9.73 5.87
C ILE A 23 13.54 -10.31 6.13
N ASP A 24 13.13 -10.36 7.40
CA ASP A 24 11.80 -10.86 7.77
C ASP A 24 10.67 -9.88 7.39
N ALA A 25 9.43 -10.40 7.31
CA ALA A 25 8.27 -9.63 6.89
C ALA A 25 7.92 -8.48 7.85
N GLU A 26 8.27 -8.59 9.14
CA GLU A 26 7.98 -7.56 10.13
C GLU A 26 8.95 -6.37 9.97
N THR A 27 10.20 -6.64 9.61
CA THR A 27 11.20 -5.64 9.26
C THR A 27 10.76 -4.87 8.03
N ILE A 28 10.33 -5.55 6.96
CA ILE A 28 9.81 -4.90 5.74
C ILE A 28 8.60 -4.02 6.07
N LYS A 29 7.65 -4.52 6.86
CA LYS A 29 6.47 -3.75 7.29
C LYS A 29 6.86 -2.50 8.07
N THR A 30 7.83 -2.62 8.97
CA THR A 30 8.35 -1.50 9.78
C THR A 30 9.03 -0.44 8.92
N VAL A 31 9.85 -0.87 7.94
CA VAL A 31 10.48 0.03 6.97
C VAL A 31 9.41 0.78 6.18
N ILE A 32 8.44 0.08 5.58
CA ILE A 32 7.35 0.71 4.81
C ILE A 32 6.59 1.73 5.67
N LYS A 33 6.25 1.39 6.92
CA LYS A 33 5.55 2.30 7.83
C LYS A 33 6.37 3.58 8.10
N THR A 34 7.66 3.41 8.33
CA THR A 34 8.59 4.52 8.60
C THR A 34 8.73 5.42 7.38
N GLU A 35 8.99 4.83 6.20
CA GLU A 35 9.13 5.56 4.94
C GLU A 35 7.86 6.33 4.57
N LYS A 36 6.67 5.72 4.77
CA LYS A 36 5.40 6.42 4.59
C LYS A 36 5.29 7.63 5.51
N ARG A 37 5.63 7.49 6.80
CA ARG A 37 5.55 8.61 7.75
C ARG A 37 6.51 9.73 7.36
N ILE A 38 7.75 9.42 6.96
CA ILE A 38 8.71 10.42 6.45
C ILE A 38 8.13 11.12 5.22
N PHE A 39 7.67 10.36 4.23
CA PHE A 39 7.08 10.89 3.01
C PHE A 39 5.93 11.85 3.28
N PHE A 40 4.97 11.49 4.14
CA PHE A 40 3.86 12.38 4.48
C PHE A 40 4.32 13.60 5.27
N THR A 41 5.29 13.45 6.18
CA THR A 41 5.86 14.57 6.94
C THR A 41 6.44 15.63 6.01
N GLU A 42 7.20 15.19 5.00
CA GLU A 42 7.87 16.09 4.05
C GLU A 42 6.90 16.73 3.04
N ASN A 43 5.81 16.04 2.67
CA ASN A 43 5.00 16.43 1.52
C ASN A 43 3.61 17.00 1.86
N MET A 44 3.09 16.77 3.07
CA MET A 44 1.77 17.26 3.47
C MET A 44 1.74 18.78 3.69
N ASN A 45 2.86 19.38 4.09
CA ASN A 45 2.97 20.81 4.37
C ASN A 45 1.84 21.30 5.31
N LEU A 46 1.70 20.62 6.44
CA LEU A 46 0.67 20.89 7.45
C LEU A 46 0.96 22.19 8.18
N SER A 47 -0.08 22.95 8.53
CA SER A 47 0.05 24.02 9.50
C SER A 47 0.28 23.45 10.90
N LEU A 48 0.83 24.25 11.81
CA LEU A 48 0.98 23.86 13.22
C LEU A 48 -0.37 23.49 13.85
N GLU A 49 -1.44 24.17 13.44
CA GLU A 49 -2.81 23.96 13.93
C GLU A 49 -3.41 22.63 13.43
N GLU A 50 -3.13 22.22 12.20
CA GLU A 50 -3.71 21.01 11.60
C GLU A 50 -2.88 19.75 11.88
N ALA A 51 -1.60 19.88 12.18
CA ALA A 51 -0.66 18.76 12.26
C ALA A 51 -1.09 17.69 13.28
N GLY A 52 -1.46 18.10 14.51
CA GLY A 52 -1.87 17.16 15.55
C GLY A 52 -3.11 16.35 15.16
N THR A 53 -4.15 17.04 14.67
CA THR A 53 -5.39 16.42 14.19
C THR A 53 -5.16 15.50 13.00
N PHE A 54 -4.31 15.92 12.05
CA PHE A 54 -3.96 15.08 10.90
C PHE A 54 -3.28 13.78 11.34
N TRP A 55 -2.24 13.86 12.17
CA TRP A 55 -1.48 12.69 12.57
C TRP A 55 -2.31 11.71 13.40
N ALA A 56 -3.20 12.21 14.27
CA ALA A 56 -4.14 11.35 15.00
C ALA A 56 -5.05 10.56 14.04
N LEU A 57 -5.67 11.22 13.06
CA LEU A 57 -6.53 10.57 12.07
C LEU A 57 -5.76 9.64 11.12
N TYR A 58 -4.52 10.00 10.77
CA TYR A 58 -3.64 9.20 9.93
C TYR A 58 -3.22 7.92 10.65
N ASP A 59 -2.82 8.00 11.92
CA ASP A 59 -2.40 6.83 12.69
C ASP A 59 -3.56 5.84 12.88
N GLU A 60 -4.79 6.34 13.12
CA GLU A 60 -5.99 5.50 13.13
C GLU A 60 -6.26 4.83 11.77
N TYR A 61 -6.13 5.58 10.67
CA TYR A 61 -6.30 5.07 9.32
C TYR A 61 -5.27 3.97 9.01
N GLU A 62 -4.00 4.19 9.33
CA GLU A 62 -2.93 3.22 9.13
C GLU A 62 -3.16 1.96 9.94
N LEU A 63 -3.56 2.08 11.20
CA LEU A 63 -3.90 0.94 12.05
C LEU A 63 -5.05 0.12 11.46
N ALA A 64 -6.13 0.78 11.06
CA ALA A 64 -7.30 0.13 10.46
C ALA A 64 -6.99 -0.50 9.09
N SER A 65 -5.98 -0.01 8.38
CA SER A 65 -5.53 -0.56 7.09
C SER A 65 -4.75 -1.86 7.22
N GLN A 66 -4.20 -2.18 8.41
CA GLN A 66 -3.34 -3.35 8.60
C GLN A 66 -4.05 -4.67 8.31
N GLU A 67 -5.34 -4.76 8.64
CA GLU A 67 -6.12 -5.97 8.33
C GLU A 67 -6.22 -6.19 6.82
N LEU A 68 -6.48 -5.12 6.06
CA LEU A 68 -6.58 -5.18 4.61
C LEU A 68 -5.24 -5.49 3.94
N VAL A 69 -4.14 -5.05 4.55
CA VAL A 69 -2.79 -5.45 4.12
C VAL A 69 -2.60 -6.94 4.36
N ARG A 70 -3.02 -7.47 5.53
CA ARG A 70 -2.94 -8.91 5.82
C ARG A 70 -3.76 -9.75 4.84
N GLU A 71 -5.04 -9.41 4.63
CA GLU A 71 -5.93 -10.11 3.68
C GLU A 71 -5.28 -10.14 2.28
N ARG A 72 -4.74 -9.00 1.82
CA ARG A 72 -4.07 -8.91 0.52
C ARG A 72 -2.79 -9.75 0.45
N THR A 73 -1.96 -9.71 1.49
CA THR A 73 -0.74 -10.54 1.55
C THR A 73 -1.09 -12.03 1.54
N GLN A 74 -2.16 -12.46 2.19
CA GLN A 74 -2.61 -13.85 2.16
C GLN A 74 -3.05 -14.27 0.76
N LEU A 75 -3.86 -13.46 0.09
CA LEU A 75 -4.27 -13.69 -1.30
C LEU A 75 -3.06 -13.75 -2.26
N PHE A 76 -2.05 -12.90 -2.05
CA PHE A 76 -0.84 -12.95 -2.87
C PHE A 76 0.01 -14.19 -2.61
N LYS A 77 0.09 -14.63 -1.35
CA LYS A 77 0.79 -15.89 -1.02
C LYS A 77 0.11 -17.11 -1.65
N SER A 78 -1.21 -17.16 -1.70
CA SER A 78 -1.91 -18.28 -2.36
C SER A 78 -1.60 -18.30 -3.86
N LEU A 79 -1.58 -17.14 -4.51
CA LEU A 79 -1.23 -17.02 -5.93
C LEU A 79 0.23 -17.41 -6.22
N ILE A 80 1.19 -17.03 -5.36
CA ILE A 80 2.60 -17.36 -5.58
C ILE A 80 2.88 -18.85 -5.38
N ASN A 81 2.20 -19.50 -4.44
CA ASN A 81 2.46 -20.89 -4.10
C ASN A 81 1.71 -21.89 -4.99
N ASP A 82 0.62 -21.48 -5.63
CA ASP A 82 -0.35 -22.40 -6.26
C ASP A 82 -1.01 -21.75 -7.49
N THR A 83 -0.23 -21.56 -8.57
CA THR A 83 -0.74 -21.00 -9.84
C THR A 83 -0.90 -22.02 -10.96
N ASP A 84 -0.29 -23.20 -10.84
CA ASP A 84 -0.39 -24.27 -11.82
C ASP A 84 -1.49 -25.24 -11.39
N GLY A 85 -2.58 -25.31 -12.17
CA GLY A 85 -3.67 -26.27 -11.92
C GLY A 85 -4.71 -25.82 -10.90
N ILE A 86 -4.91 -24.50 -10.73
CA ILE A 86 -6.05 -24.01 -9.94
C ILE A 86 -7.38 -24.41 -10.59
N THR A 87 -8.35 -24.77 -9.78
CA THR A 87 -9.71 -25.09 -10.23
C THR A 87 -10.52 -23.83 -10.57
N ASP A 88 -11.59 -23.99 -11.35
CA ASP A 88 -12.54 -22.90 -11.64
C ASP A 88 -13.14 -22.28 -10.36
N GLU A 89 -13.35 -23.08 -9.32
CA GLU A 89 -13.85 -22.62 -8.02
C GLU A 89 -12.82 -21.75 -7.28
N GLU A 90 -11.54 -22.15 -7.32
CA GLU A 90 -10.45 -21.37 -6.75
C GLU A 90 -10.22 -20.06 -7.53
N ALA A 91 -10.30 -20.11 -8.86
CA ALA A 91 -10.24 -18.91 -9.70
C ALA A 91 -11.37 -17.93 -9.37
N THR A 92 -12.59 -18.44 -9.19
CA THR A 92 -13.75 -17.63 -8.76
C THR A 92 -13.50 -17.01 -7.39
N THR A 93 -13.01 -17.79 -6.44
CA THR A 93 -12.68 -17.33 -5.08
C THR A 93 -11.60 -16.24 -5.09
N ILE A 94 -10.57 -16.36 -5.92
CA ILE A 94 -9.52 -15.35 -6.10
C ILE A 94 -10.13 -14.02 -6.60
N VAL A 95 -11.03 -14.09 -7.58
CA VAL A 95 -11.72 -12.90 -8.12
C VAL A 95 -12.58 -12.25 -7.05
N ASP A 96 -13.40 -13.02 -6.34
CA ASP A 96 -14.30 -12.52 -5.31
C ASP A 96 -13.53 -11.86 -4.15
N ASN A 97 -12.49 -12.54 -3.65
CA ASN A 97 -11.62 -11.99 -2.60
C ASN A 97 -10.92 -10.70 -3.06
N THR A 98 -10.48 -10.64 -4.32
CA THR A 98 -9.87 -9.44 -4.90
C THR A 98 -10.85 -8.26 -4.88
N LEU A 99 -12.08 -8.49 -5.30
CA LEU A 99 -13.12 -7.45 -5.34
C LEU A 99 -13.57 -7.04 -3.93
N GLU A 100 -13.69 -7.99 -3.01
CA GLU A 100 -14.05 -7.71 -1.62
C GLU A 100 -12.98 -6.84 -0.94
N ILE A 101 -11.70 -7.18 -1.08
CA ILE A 101 -10.58 -6.39 -0.54
C ILE A 101 -10.62 -4.97 -1.12
N GLN A 102 -10.89 -4.81 -2.42
CA GLN A 102 -11.03 -3.48 -3.03
C GLN A 102 -12.20 -2.69 -2.44
N ALA A 103 -13.36 -3.33 -2.25
CA ALA A 103 -14.54 -2.71 -1.66
C ALA A 103 -14.29 -2.27 -0.21
N LYS A 104 -13.66 -3.13 0.61
CA LYS A 104 -13.27 -2.81 1.99
C LYS A 104 -12.28 -1.65 2.04
N ASN A 105 -11.26 -1.63 1.16
CA ASN A 105 -10.31 -0.52 1.04
C ASN A 105 -11.01 0.80 0.70
N LEU A 106 -11.92 0.80 -0.28
CA LEU A 106 -12.67 2.01 -0.64
C LEU A 106 -13.56 2.49 0.52
N LYS A 107 -14.20 1.56 1.23
CA LYS A 107 -15.02 1.88 2.41
C LYS A 107 -14.18 2.52 3.52
N LEU A 108 -13.01 1.95 3.82
CA LEU A 108 -12.06 2.49 4.80
C LEU A 108 -11.63 3.91 4.41
N LYS A 109 -11.20 4.10 3.16
CA LYS A 109 -10.81 5.42 2.64
C LYS A 109 -11.94 6.44 2.78
N LYS A 110 -13.17 6.09 2.37
CA LYS A 110 -14.34 6.98 2.50
C LYS A 110 -14.60 7.38 3.96
N LYS A 111 -14.48 6.45 4.91
CA LYS A 111 -14.65 6.71 6.36
C LYS A 111 -13.66 7.78 6.84
N TYR A 112 -12.37 7.58 6.62
CA TYR A 112 -11.33 8.48 7.14
C TYR A 112 -11.30 9.83 6.41
N ILE A 113 -11.53 9.86 5.09
CA ILE A 113 -11.68 11.13 4.38
C ILE A 113 -12.88 11.93 4.89
N LYS A 114 -14.01 11.27 5.22
CA LYS A 114 -15.16 11.95 5.83
C LYS A 114 -14.81 12.56 7.19
N MET A 115 -14.01 11.86 8.01
CA MET A 115 -13.56 12.37 9.31
C MET A 115 -12.59 13.54 9.16
N MET A 116 -11.61 13.41 8.26
CA MET A 116 -10.64 14.46 7.95
C MET A 116 -11.32 15.73 7.42
N LYS A 117 -12.31 15.61 6.52
CA LYS A 117 -13.08 16.77 6.01
C LYS A 117 -13.82 17.57 7.09
N LYS A 118 -14.07 16.98 8.27
CA LYS A 118 -14.75 17.68 9.38
C LYS A 118 -13.78 18.50 10.23
N GLN A 119 -12.49 18.19 10.20
CA GLN A 119 -11.51 18.72 11.15
C GLN A 119 -10.30 19.37 10.49
N LEU A 120 -10.11 19.16 9.18
CA LEU A 120 -9.00 19.68 8.39
C LEU A 120 -9.52 20.48 7.21
N SER A 121 -8.71 21.43 6.73
CA SER A 121 -9.04 22.23 5.56
C SER A 121 -9.18 21.37 4.30
N PRO A 122 -10.03 21.79 3.33
CA PRO A 122 -10.19 21.06 2.07
C PRO A 122 -8.88 20.83 1.31
N LYS A 123 -7.94 21.78 1.40
CA LYS A 123 -6.61 21.66 0.75
C LYS A 123 -5.77 20.56 1.39
N THR A 124 -5.74 20.49 2.72
CA THR A 124 -5.03 19.44 3.47
C THR A 124 -5.60 18.06 3.14
N VAL A 125 -6.93 17.90 3.12
CA VAL A 125 -7.56 16.63 2.76
C VAL A 125 -7.28 16.23 1.31
N ALA A 126 -7.40 17.17 0.37
CA ALA A 126 -7.12 16.91 -1.04
C ALA A 126 -5.66 16.47 -1.26
N ARG A 127 -4.72 17.10 -0.57
CA ARG A 127 -3.30 16.75 -0.64
C ARG A 127 -3.03 15.37 -0.06
N PHE A 128 -3.63 15.04 1.08
CA PHE A 128 -3.54 13.69 1.64
C PHE A 128 -4.04 12.65 0.63
N VAL A 129 -5.20 12.87 0.00
CA VAL A 129 -5.74 11.93 -1.00
C VAL A 129 -4.75 11.74 -2.15
N GLN A 130 -4.18 12.81 -2.70
CA GLN A 130 -3.22 12.71 -3.81
C GLN A 130 -1.96 11.92 -3.41
N LEU A 131 -1.36 12.26 -2.26
CA LEU A 131 -0.14 11.63 -1.78
C LEU A 131 -0.35 10.17 -1.38
N ASN A 132 -1.49 9.86 -0.76
CA ASN A 132 -1.87 8.50 -0.38
C ASN A 132 -2.12 7.61 -1.61
N GLU A 133 -2.77 8.14 -2.66
CA GLU A 133 -2.92 7.40 -3.91
C GLU A 133 -1.57 7.12 -4.58
N LEU A 134 -0.66 8.11 -4.58
CA LEU A 134 0.67 7.93 -5.13
C LEU A 134 1.41 6.77 -4.44
N VAL A 135 1.48 6.80 -3.10
CA VAL A 135 2.13 5.76 -2.30
C VAL A 135 1.47 4.40 -2.51
N ASN A 136 0.15 4.34 -2.44
CA ASN A 136 -0.57 3.05 -2.54
C ASN A 136 -0.43 2.43 -3.93
N ASN A 137 -0.46 3.25 -5.00
CA ASN A 137 -0.27 2.75 -6.36
C ASN A 137 1.17 2.32 -6.60
N PHE A 138 2.16 3.06 -6.08
CA PHE A 138 3.55 2.65 -6.15
C PHE A 138 3.76 1.27 -5.50
N LEU A 139 3.33 1.10 -4.25
CA LEU A 139 3.45 -0.18 -3.54
C LEU A 139 2.67 -1.30 -4.23
N LYS A 140 1.45 -1.02 -4.68
CA LYS A 140 0.63 -1.99 -5.43
C LYS A 140 1.36 -2.47 -6.69
N THR A 141 1.93 -1.55 -7.47
CA THR A 141 2.66 -1.90 -8.69
C THR A 141 3.89 -2.76 -8.39
N GLN A 142 4.67 -2.42 -7.36
CA GLN A 142 5.82 -3.24 -6.95
C GLN A 142 5.40 -4.67 -6.63
N ILE A 143 4.28 -4.85 -5.93
CA ILE A 143 3.80 -6.20 -5.59
C ILE A 143 3.25 -6.93 -6.81
N LEU A 144 2.42 -6.27 -7.63
CA LEU A 144 1.83 -6.89 -8.82
C LEU A 144 2.87 -7.32 -9.85
N ALA A 145 4.01 -6.62 -9.93
CA ALA A 145 5.10 -6.97 -10.84
C ALA A 145 5.74 -8.32 -10.52
N GLU A 146 5.67 -8.76 -9.26
CA GLU A 146 6.22 -10.03 -8.79
C GLU A 146 5.18 -11.17 -8.80
N MET A 147 3.92 -10.87 -9.12
CA MET A 147 2.87 -11.89 -9.10
C MET A 147 2.90 -12.76 -10.36
N PRO A 148 2.78 -14.10 -10.22
CA PRO A 148 2.57 -14.97 -11.37
C PRO A 148 1.21 -14.69 -12.02
N VAL A 149 1.15 -14.90 -13.33
CA VAL A 149 -0.10 -14.83 -14.10
C VAL A 149 -0.72 -16.23 -14.10
N ILE A 150 -1.99 -16.33 -13.70
CA ILE A 150 -2.77 -17.56 -13.78
C ILE A 150 -2.78 -18.04 -15.24
N THR A 151 -2.32 -19.26 -15.47
CA THR A 151 -2.29 -19.91 -16.78
C THR A 151 -3.61 -20.65 -17.02
N GLN A 152 -3.98 -20.84 -18.29
CA GLN A 152 -5.06 -21.75 -18.67
C GLN A 152 -4.48 -23.15 -18.80
N ASP A 153 -5.28 -24.18 -18.53
CA ASP A 153 -4.88 -25.56 -18.84
C ASP A 153 -4.48 -25.67 -20.33
N PRO A 154 -3.46 -26.47 -20.66
CA PRO A 154 -3.15 -26.76 -22.06
C PRO A 154 -4.37 -27.39 -22.72
N GLN A 155 -4.82 -26.83 -23.85
CA GLN A 155 -5.85 -27.45 -24.69
C GLN A 155 -5.37 -28.75 -25.33
#